data_AF-A0A482VJX6-F1
#
_entry.id   AF-A0A482VJX6-F1
#
_cell.length_a   1.000
_cell.length_b   1.000
_cell.length_c   1.000
_cell.angle_alpha   90.00
_cell.angle_beta   90.00
_cell.angle_gamma   90.00
#
_symmetry.space_group_name_H-M   'P 1'
#
loop_
_entity.id
_entity.type
_entity.pdbx_description
1 polymer ?
#
loop_
_entity_poly.entity_id
_entity_poly.type
_entity_poly.pdbx_seq_one_letter_code
_entity_poly.pdbx_strand_id
1 'polypeptide(L)'
;MAAKPEMRKSHHKNKKNRAHKVNLVFDEAKRRDFLTGFHKRKLQRKKEAREKLELELKNERKRLKTEAKESYKKLVVSSRSIPELETLLQEQYEDDDVTVKIEELSTNNIALQSNWIGANQPKYEKSDCEDEETEEIPGMELTERKKREKVAEQKFNSERDVKRLLKKEATKKVKKSKVFQMKNKIEKQKQKKKSMQLKKQRIKLKEKKSKKIRH
;
A
#
# COMPACT_ATOMS: atom_id res chain seq x y z
N MET A 1 -17.35 -65.06 32.08
CA MET A 1 -17.91 -65.55 30.81
C MET A 1 -17.74 -64.45 29.77
N ALA A 2 -16.78 -64.58 28.84
CA ALA A 2 -16.50 -63.55 27.84
C ALA A 2 -17.46 -63.67 26.65
N ALA A 3 -18.11 -62.56 26.28
CA ALA A 3 -19.00 -62.47 25.12
C ALA A 3 -18.20 -62.64 23.82
N LYS A 4 -18.68 -63.48 22.90
CA LYS A 4 -18.04 -63.71 21.60
C LYS A 4 -18.11 -62.42 20.75
N PRO A 5 -17.03 -62.04 20.04
CA PRO A 5 -17.05 -60.85 19.19
C PRO A 5 -17.99 -61.06 18.00
N GLU A 6 -18.90 -60.12 17.80
CA GLU A 6 -19.86 -60.12 16.71
C GLU A 6 -19.13 -59.89 15.37
N MET A 7 -19.15 -60.91 14.50
CA MET A 7 -18.51 -60.85 13.19
C MET A 7 -19.20 -59.80 12.31
N ARG A 8 -18.48 -58.72 11.97
CA ARG A 8 -18.97 -57.70 11.02
C ARG A 8 -19.24 -58.33 9.65
N LYS A 9 -20.51 -58.38 9.25
CA LYS A 9 -20.95 -58.89 7.95
C LYS A 9 -20.31 -58.06 6.82
N SER A 10 -19.48 -58.72 6.01
CA SER A 10 -18.92 -58.17 4.77
C SER A 10 -20.04 -57.69 3.85
N HIS A 11 -20.09 -56.37 3.61
CA HIS A 11 -21.00 -55.77 2.64
C HIS A 11 -20.52 -56.09 1.23
N HIS A 12 -21.01 -57.20 0.68
CA HIS A 12 -20.79 -57.54 -0.72
C HIS A 12 -21.48 -56.47 -1.58
N LYS A 13 -20.70 -55.70 -2.35
CA LYS A 13 -21.25 -54.70 -3.27
C LYS A 13 -22.11 -55.40 -4.32
N ASN A 14 -23.40 -55.10 -4.32
CA ASN A 14 -24.32 -55.53 -5.39
C ASN A 14 -23.77 -55.11 -6.75
N LYS A 15 -23.79 -56.02 -7.73
CA LYS A 15 -23.31 -55.77 -9.09
C LYS A 15 -24.14 -54.64 -9.69
N LYS A 16 -23.51 -53.49 -9.97
CA LYS A 16 -24.20 -52.35 -10.61
C LYS A 16 -24.74 -52.78 -11.97
N ASN A 17 -26.03 -52.54 -12.19
CA ASN A 17 -26.72 -52.86 -13.43
C ASN A 17 -26.01 -52.20 -14.63
N ARG A 18 -25.78 -52.95 -15.72
CA ARG A 18 -25.01 -52.47 -16.89
C ARG A 18 -25.67 -51.25 -17.54
N ALA A 19 -26.99 -51.11 -17.42
CA ALA A 19 -27.77 -49.96 -17.91
C ALA A 19 -27.40 -48.62 -17.24
N HIS A 20 -26.91 -48.62 -16.00
CA HIS A 20 -26.51 -47.40 -15.29
C HIS A 20 -25.01 -47.13 -15.35
N LYS A 21 -24.28 -47.75 -16.30
CA LYS A 21 -22.86 -47.48 -16.49
C LYS A 21 -22.68 -46.22 -17.32
N VAL A 22 -21.98 -45.25 -16.75
CA VAL A 22 -21.58 -44.02 -17.45
C VAL A 22 -20.36 -44.32 -18.32
N ASN A 23 -20.52 -44.22 -19.64
CA ASN A 23 -19.42 -44.36 -20.58
C ASN A 23 -18.70 -43.00 -20.71
N LEU A 24 -17.51 -42.92 -20.13
CA LEU A 24 -16.60 -41.79 -20.30
C LEU A 24 -15.87 -41.94 -21.64
N VAL A 25 -16.43 -41.33 -22.68
CA VAL A 25 -15.78 -41.23 -23.99
C VAL A 25 -15.16 -39.85 -24.13
N PHE A 26 -13.88 -39.80 -24.45
CA PHE A 26 -13.22 -38.54 -24.75
C PHE A 26 -13.58 -38.10 -26.17
N ASP A 27 -13.98 -36.85 -26.30
CA ASP A 27 -14.04 -36.18 -27.59
C ASP A 27 -12.61 -36.10 -28.17
N GLU A 28 -12.35 -36.83 -29.25
CA GLU A 28 -11.02 -36.96 -29.83
C GLU A 28 -10.44 -35.62 -30.27
N ALA A 29 -11.29 -34.68 -30.74
CA ALA A 29 -10.84 -33.36 -31.15
C ALA A 29 -10.30 -32.57 -29.95
N LYS A 30 -11.05 -32.56 -28.84
CA LYS A 30 -10.62 -31.94 -27.58
C LYS A 30 -9.39 -32.63 -27.00
N ARG A 31 -9.27 -33.95 -27.14
CA ARG A 31 -8.07 -34.71 -26.74
C ARG A 31 -6.84 -34.28 -27.55
N ARG A 32 -6.95 -34.17 -28.89
CA ARG A 32 -5.86 -33.72 -29.76
C ARG A 32 -5.46 -32.27 -29.45
N ASP A 33 -6.41 -31.38 -29.27
CA ASP A 33 -6.15 -29.99 -28.85
C ASP A 33 -5.53 -29.92 -27.45
N PHE A 34 -5.94 -30.78 -26.52
CA PHE A 34 -5.33 -30.84 -25.20
C PHE A 34 -3.87 -31.30 -25.29
N LEU A 35 -3.59 -32.36 -26.06
CA LEU A 35 -2.24 -32.90 -26.20
C LEU A 35 -1.31 -31.99 -27.01
N THR A 36 -1.78 -31.31 -28.05
CA THR A 36 -0.92 -30.47 -28.90
C THR A 36 -0.95 -28.98 -28.54
N GLY A 37 -2.00 -28.53 -27.86
CA GLY A 37 -2.27 -27.12 -27.55
C GLY A 37 -1.45 -26.51 -26.41
N PHE A 38 -0.30 -27.08 -26.03
CA PHE A 38 0.56 -26.53 -24.96
C PHE A 38 0.99 -25.09 -25.24
N HIS A 39 1.35 -24.76 -26.49
CA HIS A 39 1.70 -23.40 -26.87
C HIS A 39 0.51 -22.45 -26.72
N LYS A 40 -0.68 -22.86 -27.20
CA LYS A 40 -1.94 -22.11 -27.06
C LYS A 40 -2.21 -21.81 -25.57
N ARG A 41 -2.17 -22.82 -24.69
CA ARG A 41 -2.35 -22.66 -23.23
C ARG A 41 -1.26 -21.78 -22.60
N LYS A 42 -0.01 -21.86 -23.06
CA LYS A 42 1.08 -21.01 -22.56
C LYS A 42 0.86 -19.55 -22.93
N LEU A 43 0.39 -19.27 -24.14
CA LEU A 43 0.02 -17.91 -24.56
C LEU A 43 -1.21 -17.41 -23.79
N GLN A 44 -2.22 -18.25 -23.62
CA GLN A 44 -3.42 -17.93 -22.84
C GLN A 44 -3.06 -17.55 -21.40
N ARG A 45 -2.31 -18.39 -20.67
CA ARG A 45 -1.83 -18.08 -19.32
C ARG A 45 -1.04 -16.77 -19.26
N LYS A 46 -0.20 -16.49 -20.27
CA LYS A 46 0.52 -15.22 -20.37
C LYS A 46 -0.41 -14.03 -20.59
N LYS A 47 -1.48 -14.19 -21.38
CA LYS A 47 -2.49 -13.15 -21.63
C LYS A 47 -3.30 -12.88 -20.36
N GLU A 48 -3.84 -13.92 -19.73
CA GLU A 48 -4.57 -13.84 -18.46
C GLU A 48 -3.75 -13.16 -17.37
N ALA A 49 -2.46 -13.50 -17.22
CA ALA A 49 -1.59 -12.85 -16.25
C ALA A 49 -1.37 -11.35 -16.53
N ARG A 50 -1.35 -10.93 -17.80
CA ARG A 50 -1.25 -9.50 -18.16
C ARG A 50 -2.55 -8.77 -17.85
N GLU A 51 -3.68 -9.37 -18.21
CA GLU A 51 -5.01 -8.80 -17.97
C GLU A 51 -5.31 -8.66 -16.48
N LYS A 52 -4.99 -9.68 -15.68
CA LYS A 52 -5.09 -9.61 -14.21
C LYS A 52 -4.27 -8.46 -13.64
N LEU A 53 -3.02 -8.31 -14.08
CA LEU A 53 -2.16 -7.19 -13.65
C LEU A 53 -2.74 -5.83 -14.06
N GLU A 54 -3.27 -5.71 -15.28
CA GLU A 54 -3.90 -4.48 -15.73
C GLU A 54 -5.17 -4.13 -14.93
N LEU A 55 -5.99 -5.14 -14.62
CA LEU A 55 -7.17 -4.99 -13.78
C LEU A 55 -6.79 -4.54 -12.36
N GLU A 56 -5.77 -5.16 -11.76
CA GLU A 56 -5.21 -4.74 -10.47
C GLU A 56 -4.73 -3.28 -10.52
N LEU A 57 -4.04 -2.87 -11.59
CA LEU A 57 -3.62 -1.47 -11.76
C LEU A 57 -4.80 -0.50 -11.85
N LYS A 58 -5.88 -0.89 -12.55
CA LYS A 58 -7.10 -0.08 -12.65
C LYS A 58 -7.80 0.03 -11.31
N ASN A 59 -7.91 -1.06 -10.56
CA ASN A 59 -8.55 -1.09 -9.25
C ASN A 59 -7.74 -0.29 -8.22
N GLU A 60 -6.42 -0.39 -8.20
CA GLU A 60 -5.57 0.43 -7.34
C GLU A 60 -5.69 1.93 -7.65
N ARG A 61 -5.76 2.30 -8.94
CA ARG A 61 -6.00 3.70 -9.32
C ARG A 61 -7.36 4.21 -8.83
N LYS A 62 -8.40 3.38 -8.93
CA LYS A 62 -9.73 3.71 -8.40
C LYS A 62 -9.67 3.88 -6.89
N ARG A 63 -9.03 2.95 -6.18
CA ARG A 63 -8.86 2.98 -4.72
C ARG A 63 -8.12 4.24 -4.24
N LEU A 64 -6.99 4.57 -4.86
CA LEU A 64 -6.24 5.78 -4.51
C LEU A 64 -7.05 7.06 -4.79
N LYS A 65 -7.88 7.06 -5.84
CA LYS A 65 -8.76 8.20 -6.15
C LYS A 65 -9.89 8.33 -5.14
N THR A 66 -10.51 7.22 -4.70
CA THR A 66 -11.55 7.25 -3.67
C THR A 66 -10.98 7.65 -2.32
N GLU A 67 -9.84 7.07 -1.92
CA GLU A 67 -9.12 7.43 -0.69
C GLU A 67 -8.77 8.93 -0.66
N ALA A 68 -8.26 9.49 -1.78
CA ALA A 68 -7.95 10.91 -1.87
C ALA A 68 -9.20 11.81 -1.76
N LYS A 69 -10.34 11.38 -2.33
CA LYS A 69 -11.61 12.10 -2.19
C LYS A 69 -12.14 12.03 -0.76
N GLU A 70 -12.06 10.86 -0.13
CA GLU A 70 -12.49 10.67 1.25
C GLU A 70 -11.61 11.45 2.23
N SER A 71 -10.28 11.45 2.03
CA SER A 71 -9.37 12.26 2.84
C SER A 71 -9.67 13.76 2.69
N TYR A 72 -9.96 14.22 1.48
CA TYR A 72 -10.35 15.60 1.24
C TYR A 72 -11.69 15.93 1.89
N LYS A 73 -12.70 15.06 1.76
CA LYS A 73 -14.00 15.23 2.42
C LYS A 73 -13.84 15.30 3.93
N LYS A 74 -13.05 14.41 4.53
CA LYS A 74 -12.76 14.42 5.97
C LYS A 74 -12.12 15.74 6.40
N LEU A 75 -11.07 16.19 5.70
CA LEU A 75 -10.40 17.46 5.98
C LEU A 75 -11.36 18.65 5.91
N VAL A 76 -12.18 18.73 4.85
CA VAL A 76 -13.13 19.82 4.65
C VAL A 76 -14.27 19.78 5.66
N VAL A 77 -14.79 18.60 6.00
CA VAL A 77 -15.85 18.47 7.02
C VAL A 77 -15.31 18.82 8.40
N SER A 78 -14.10 18.37 8.76
CA SER A 78 -13.48 18.72 10.04
C SER A 78 -13.07 20.18 10.15
N SER A 79 -12.86 20.87 9.03
CA SER A 79 -12.47 22.28 9.01
C SER A 79 -13.64 23.26 8.91
N ARG A 80 -14.89 22.78 8.79
CA ARG A 80 -16.06 23.66 8.83
C ARG A 80 -16.31 24.07 10.26
N SER A 81 -16.53 25.37 10.49
CA SER A 81 -16.98 25.85 11.80
C SER A 81 -18.33 25.21 12.11
N ILE A 82 -18.48 24.73 13.34
CA ILE A 82 -19.76 24.28 13.86
C ILE A 82 -20.47 25.55 14.30
N PRO A 83 -21.61 25.93 13.70
CA PRO A 83 -22.25 27.22 13.96
C PRO A 83 -22.59 27.40 15.44
N GLU A 84 -22.97 26.33 16.16
CA GLU A 84 -23.21 26.37 17.61
C GLU A 84 -21.97 26.71 18.43
N LEU A 85 -20.76 26.32 17.99
CA LEU A 85 -19.52 26.69 18.66
C LEU A 85 -19.07 28.11 18.28
N GLU A 86 -19.37 28.55 17.06
CA GLU A 86 -19.07 29.90 16.60
C GLU A 86 -19.88 30.95 17.38
N THR A 87 -21.16 30.66 17.65
CA THR A 87 -22.00 31.50 18.52
C THR A 87 -21.50 31.53 19.96
N LEU A 88 -21.10 30.39 20.53
CA LEU A 88 -20.54 30.34 21.89
C LEU A 88 -19.19 31.06 22.02
N LEU A 89 -18.39 31.11 20.95
CA LEU A 89 -17.15 31.88 20.88
C LEU A 89 -17.39 33.39 20.68
N GLN A 90 -18.57 33.78 20.19
CA GLN A 90 -18.94 35.16 19.89
C GLN A 90 -19.85 35.81 20.95
N GLU A 91 -20.50 35.03 21.82
CA GLU A 91 -21.36 35.56 22.88
C GLU A 91 -20.57 36.45 23.85
N GLN A 92 -20.62 37.75 23.57
CA GLN A 92 -20.46 38.82 24.55
C GLN A 92 -21.82 38.91 25.26
N TYR A 93 -21.84 38.69 26.57
CA TYR A 93 -23.03 38.95 27.36
C TYR A 93 -23.08 40.45 27.64
N GLU A 94 -24.12 41.11 27.12
CA GLU A 94 -24.50 42.47 27.52
C GLU A 94 -25.58 42.35 28.60
N ASP A 95 -25.18 42.52 29.86
CA ASP A 95 -26.11 42.82 30.95
C ASP A 95 -26.34 44.34 31.01
N ASP A 96 -27.48 44.78 31.54
CA ASP A 96 -27.96 46.19 31.51
C ASP A 96 -26.97 47.24 32.05
N ASP A 97 -25.93 46.83 32.80
CA ASP A 97 -24.89 47.71 33.34
C ASP A 97 -23.44 47.30 33.00
N VAL A 98 -23.15 46.10 32.44
CA VAL A 98 -21.77 45.59 32.24
C VAL A 98 -21.65 44.64 31.05
N THR A 99 -20.68 44.89 30.15
CA THR A 99 -20.32 43.98 29.06
C THR A 99 -19.19 43.03 29.47
N VAL A 100 -19.43 41.72 29.49
CA VAL A 100 -18.42 40.71 29.85
C VAL A 100 -17.95 39.96 28.60
N LYS A 101 -16.63 40.02 28.34
CA LYS A 101 -15.98 39.26 27.27
C LYS A 101 -15.27 38.05 27.86
N ILE A 102 -15.76 36.85 27.54
CA ILE A 102 -15.16 35.59 28.00
C ILE A 102 -14.07 35.19 27.00
N GLU A 103 -12.83 35.56 27.28
CA GLU A 103 -11.65 35.09 26.54
C GLU A 103 -10.89 34.02 27.36
N GLU A 104 -10.42 32.97 26.69
CA GLU A 104 -9.59 31.95 27.33
C GLU A 104 -8.18 32.53 27.61
N LEU A 105 -7.95 32.95 28.85
CA LEU A 105 -6.69 33.52 29.32
C LEU A 105 -5.60 32.45 29.43
N SER A 106 -4.93 32.16 28.30
CA SER A 106 -3.73 31.33 28.32
C SER A 106 -2.54 32.08 28.91
N THR A 107 -1.77 31.42 29.78
CA THR A 107 -0.54 31.95 30.38
C THR A 107 0.46 32.49 29.36
N ASN A 108 0.43 31.95 28.13
CA ASN A 108 1.29 32.39 27.03
C ASN A 108 0.84 33.72 26.42
N ASN A 109 -0.48 33.94 26.29
CA ASN A 109 -1.04 35.19 25.78
C ASN A 109 -0.80 36.35 26.76
N ILE A 110 -0.95 36.07 28.07
CA ILE A 110 -0.65 37.02 29.13
C ILE A 110 0.84 37.38 29.12
N ALA A 111 1.72 36.37 29.04
CA ALA A 111 3.18 36.57 28.99
C ALA A 111 3.64 37.48 27.84
N LEU A 112 2.98 37.41 26.67
CA LEU A 112 3.27 38.25 25.51
C LEU A 112 2.90 39.73 25.74
N GLN A 113 1.85 40.00 26.50
CA GLN A 113 1.35 41.36 26.73
C GLN A 113 1.98 42.03 27.96
N SER A 114 2.23 41.27 29.03
CA SER A 114 2.63 41.83 30.34
C SER A 114 4.10 41.58 30.72
N ASN A 115 4.97 41.20 29.78
CA ASN A 115 6.37 40.82 30.06
C ASN A 115 6.51 39.77 31.20
N TRP A 116 5.49 38.94 31.40
CA TRP A 116 5.51 37.89 32.41
C TRP A 116 6.28 36.67 31.93
N ILE A 117 6.90 35.96 32.88
CA ILE A 117 7.53 34.67 32.63
C ILE A 117 6.40 33.67 32.37
N GLY A 118 6.26 33.24 31.11
CA GLY A 118 5.21 32.32 30.67
C GLY A 118 5.29 30.94 31.34
N ALA A 119 4.45 30.00 30.89
CA ALA A 119 4.40 28.67 31.48
C ALA A 119 5.79 28.00 31.51
N ASN A 120 6.22 27.54 32.68
CA ASN A 120 7.48 26.83 32.87
C ASN A 120 7.37 25.43 32.26
N GLN A 121 7.62 25.32 30.96
CA GLN A 121 7.70 24.04 30.28
C GLN A 121 9.15 23.55 30.28
N PRO A 122 9.39 22.26 30.61
CA PRO A 122 10.72 21.70 30.54
C PRO A 122 11.22 21.80 29.10
N LYS A 123 12.37 22.45 28.92
CA LYS A 123 13.14 22.36 27.67
C LYS A 123 13.67 20.93 27.58
N TYR A 124 12.97 20.07 26.84
CA TYR A 124 13.56 18.81 26.41
C TYR A 124 14.65 19.14 25.39
N GLU A 125 15.89 19.26 25.86
CA GLU A 125 17.01 19.01 24.97
C GLU A 125 16.83 17.61 24.40
N LYS A 126 16.95 17.47 23.07
CA LYS A 126 17.05 16.16 22.44
C LYS A 126 18.37 15.56 22.90
N SER A 127 18.34 14.87 24.03
CA SER A 127 19.33 13.84 24.31
C SER A 127 19.13 12.77 23.24
N ASP A 128 20.11 12.65 22.34
CA ASP A 128 20.33 11.41 21.62
C ASP A 128 20.61 10.35 22.69
N CYS A 129 19.55 9.68 23.15
CA CYS A 129 19.67 8.53 24.01
C CYS A 129 20.29 7.42 23.16
N GLU A 130 21.59 7.24 23.32
CA GLU A 130 22.27 6.02 22.92
C GLU A 130 21.59 4.84 23.62
N ASP A 131 21.23 3.85 22.81
CA ASP A 131 20.51 2.65 23.20
C ASP A 131 21.27 1.93 24.33
N GLU A 132 20.68 1.80 25.53
CA GLU A 132 21.16 0.84 26.53
C GLU A 132 20.92 -0.58 25.98
N GLU A 133 22.02 -1.32 25.81
CA GLU A 133 22.05 -2.72 25.39
C GLU A 133 21.33 -3.59 26.43
N THR A 134 20.04 -3.86 26.20
CA THR A 134 19.36 -4.97 26.87
C THR A 134 19.78 -6.26 26.19
N GLU A 135 20.45 -7.15 26.93
CA GLU A 135 20.87 -8.49 26.50
C GLU A 135 19.73 -9.25 25.81
N GLU A 136 19.87 -9.51 24.51
CA GLU A 136 18.86 -10.18 23.70
C GLU A 136 18.88 -11.70 23.95
N ILE A 137 17.79 -12.22 24.54
CA ILE A 137 17.56 -13.66 24.68
C ILE A 137 17.17 -14.22 23.29
N PRO A 138 17.92 -15.19 22.71
CA PRO A 138 17.63 -15.72 21.38
C PRO A 138 16.25 -16.40 21.32
N GLY A 139 15.39 -15.94 20.40
CA GLY A 139 14.08 -16.54 20.13
C GLY A 139 12.85 -15.72 20.53
N MET A 140 13.02 -14.56 21.19
CA MET A 140 11.92 -13.66 21.58
C MET A 140 12.08 -12.24 21.01
N GLU A 141 12.58 -12.15 19.78
CA GLU A 141 12.85 -10.89 19.07
C GLU A 141 11.55 -10.20 18.63
N LEU A 142 10.96 -9.38 19.52
CA LEU A 142 9.87 -8.45 19.18
C LEU A 142 10.43 -7.22 18.46
N THR A 143 10.84 -7.38 17.20
CA THR A 143 11.28 -6.25 16.36
C THR A 143 10.12 -5.61 15.59
N GLU A 144 9.24 -4.90 16.30
CA GLU A 144 8.47 -3.81 15.69
C GLU A 144 8.88 -2.47 16.32
N ARG A 145 10.10 -2.00 15.99
CA ARG A 145 10.46 -0.59 16.17
C ARG A 145 9.55 0.24 15.27
N LYS A 146 8.37 0.64 15.78
CA LYS A 146 7.53 1.67 15.16
C LYS A 146 8.37 2.93 15.11
N LYS A 147 8.92 3.27 13.94
CA LYS A 147 9.54 4.56 13.69
C LYS A 147 8.48 5.62 13.96
N ARG A 148 8.59 6.29 15.11
CA ARG A 148 7.84 7.52 15.39
C ARG A 148 8.25 8.51 14.29
N GLU A 149 7.35 8.72 13.32
CA GLU A 149 7.56 9.74 12.31
C GLU A 149 7.64 11.07 13.05
N LYS A 150 8.83 11.67 13.13
CA LYS A 150 9.01 13.02 13.65
C LYS A 150 8.17 13.93 12.75
N VAL A 151 7.02 14.40 13.25
CA VAL A 151 6.22 15.44 12.61
C VAL A 151 7.02 16.73 12.74
N ALA A 152 7.98 16.91 11.83
CA ALA A 152 8.62 18.19 11.67
C ALA A 152 7.53 19.14 11.17
N GLU A 153 7.15 20.10 12.00
CA GLU A 153 6.28 21.22 11.62
C GLU A 153 6.94 21.95 10.44
N GLN A 154 6.59 21.54 9.22
CA GLN A 154 7.08 22.21 8.02
C GLN A 154 6.34 23.53 7.92
N LYS A 155 7.01 24.62 8.29
CA LYS A 155 6.52 25.97 8.00
C LYS A 155 6.45 26.15 6.49
N PHE A 156 5.27 26.46 5.96
CA PHE A 156 5.06 26.68 4.54
C PHE A 156 5.16 28.18 4.24
N ASN A 157 6.11 28.57 3.39
CA ASN A 157 6.33 29.97 3.03
C ASN A 157 5.45 30.41 1.84
N SER A 158 4.88 29.47 1.07
CA SER A 158 4.06 29.76 -0.11
C SER A 158 3.03 28.66 -0.39
N GLU A 159 1.89 29.05 -0.97
CA GLU A 159 0.86 28.13 -1.47
C GLU A 159 1.44 27.12 -2.49
N ARG A 160 2.47 27.51 -3.25
CA ARG A 160 3.16 26.63 -4.20
C ARG A 160 3.85 25.46 -3.50
N ASP A 161 4.39 25.68 -2.30
CA ASP A 161 5.09 24.65 -1.53
C ASP A 161 4.10 23.63 -0.95
N VAL A 162 2.94 24.10 -0.49
CA VAL A 162 1.82 23.26 -0.08
C VAL A 162 1.38 22.34 -1.23
N LYS A 163 1.13 22.90 -2.42
CA LYS A 163 0.76 22.12 -3.62
C LYS A 163 1.84 21.11 -4.02
N ARG A 164 3.12 21.48 -3.89
CA ARG A 164 4.27 20.60 -4.21
C ARG A 164 4.37 19.44 -3.21
N LEU A 165 4.17 19.70 -1.93
CA LEU A 165 4.22 18.67 -0.88
C LEU A 165 3.04 17.69 -1.02
N LEU A 166 1.83 18.19 -1.29
CA LEU A 166 0.67 17.35 -1.57
C LEU A 166 0.91 16.44 -2.78
N LYS A 167 1.48 16.97 -3.87
CA LYS A 167 1.88 16.16 -5.05
C LYS A 167 2.97 15.13 -4.71
N LYS A 168 3.97 15.50 -3.89
CA LYS A 168 5.01 14.57 -3.43
C LYS A 168 4.43 13.45 -2.58
N GLU A 169 3.50 13.75 -1.70
CA GLU A 169 2.84 12.74 -0.86
C GLU A 169 1.98 11.80 -1.69
N ALA A 170 1.16 12.34 -2.60
CA ALA A 170 0.36 11.55 -3.53
C ALA A 170 1.24 10.61 -4.38
N THR A 171 2.35 11.12 -4.92
CA THR A 171 3.29 10.29 -5.70
C THR A 171 4.02 9.26 -4.83
N LYS A 172 4.32 9.54 -3.55
CA LYS A 172 4.86 8.56 -2.60
C LYS A 172 3.87 7.44 -2.33
N LYS A 173 2.59 7.75 -2.08
CA LYS A 173 1.51 6.75 -1.88
C LYS A 173 1.38 5.83 -3.10
N VAL A 174 1.35 6.40 -4.30
CA VAL A 174 1.35 5.63 -5.56
C VAL A 174 2.60 4.75 -5.70
N LYS A 175 3.80 5.30 -5.42
CA LYS A 175 5.07 4.56 -5.53
C LYS A 175 5.18 3.40 -4.55
N LYS A 176 4.60 3.52 -3.35
CA LYS A 176 4.56 2.47 -2.33
C LYS A 176 3.57 1.35 -2.65
N SER A 177 2.61 1.56 -3.55
CA SER A 177 1.64 0.53 -3.92
C SER A 177 2.30 -0.71 -4.54
N LYS A 178 1.89 -1.90 -4.08
CA LYS A 178 2.44 -3.20 -4.50
C LYS A 178 2.35 -3.38 -6.02
N VAL A 179 1.23 -2.99 -6.61
CA VAL A 179 0.98 -3.14 -8.05
C VAL A 179 1.87 -2.20 -8.87
N PHE A 180 2.14 -0.97 -8.41
CA PHE A 180 3.09 -0.07 -9.07
C PHE A 180 4.52 -0.59 -9.00
N GLN A 181 4.94 -1.14 -7.85
CA GLN A 181 6.24 -1.78 -7.71
C GLN A 181 6.40 -2.99 -8.64
N MET A 182 5.36 -3.84 -8.75
CA MET A 182 5.34 -4.98 -9.67
C MET A 182 5.46 -4.52 -11.13
N LYS A 183 4.73 -3.46 -11.53
CA LYS A 183 4.85 -2.87 -12.88
C LYS A 183 6.28 -2.40 -13.16
N ASN A 184 6.88 -1.65 -12.24
CA ASN A 184 8.25 -1.15 -12.40
C ASN A 184 9.28 -2.28 -12.48
N LYS A 185 9.10 -3.36 -11.72
CA LYS A 185 9.97 -4.54 -11.78
C LYS A 185 9.92 -5.20 -13.16
N ILE A 186 8.73 -5.36 -13.73
CA ILE A 186 8.53 -5.91 -15.08
C ILE A 186 9.18 -4.99 -16.13
N GLU A 187 8.99 -3.68 -16.00
CA GLU A 187 9.56 -2.70 -16.92
C GLU A 187 11.09 -2.68 -16.86
N LYS A 188 11.68 -2.70 -15.65
CA LYS A 188 13.13 -2.81 -15.45
C LYS A 188 13.70 -4.08 -16.10
N GLN A 189 13.01 -5.21 -15.96
CA GLN A 189 13.42 -6.46 -16.63
C GLN A 189 13.36 -6.34 -18.16
N LYS A 190 12.32 -5.69 -18.72
CA LYS A 190 12.21 -5.43 -20.16
C LYS A 190 13.34 -4.51 -20.65
N GLN A 191 13.60 -3.43 -19.92
CA GLN A 191 14.68 -2.49 -20.24
C GLN A 191 16.06 -3.17 -20.17
N LYS A 192 16.33 -3.98 -19.14
CA LYS A 192 17.57 -4.76 -19.03
C LYS A 192 17.73 -5.73 -20.21
N LYS A 193 16.66 -6.38 -20.66
CA LYS A 193 16.72 -7.26 -21.85
C LYS A 193 17.02 -6.48 -23.12
N LYS A 194 16.37 -5.33 -23.33
CA LYS A 194 16.61 -4.45 -24.48
C LYS A 194 18.05 -3.91 -24.49
N SER A 195 18.54 -3.41 -23.35
CA SER A 195 19.91 -2.88 -23.25
C SER A 195 20.96 -3.96 -23.55
N MET A 196 20.75 -5.19 -23.06
CA MET A 196 21.63 -6.32 -23.37
C MET A 196 21.61 -6.68 -24.86
N GLN A 197 20.44 -6.65 -25.51
CA GLN A 197 20.34 -6.90 -26.95
C GLN A 197 21.07 -5.82 -27.75
N LEU A 198 20.87 -4.54 -27.42
CA LEU A 198 21.57 -3.42 -28.05
C LEU A 198 23.09 -3.52 -27.86
N LYS A 199 23.56 -3.88 -26.65
CA LYS A 199 24.98 -4.11 -26.38
C LYS A 199 25.54 -5.22 -27.28
N LYS A 200 24.85 -6.35 -27.39
CA LYS A 200 25.24 -7.46 -28.29
C LYS A 200 25.29 -7.02 -29.75
N GLN A 201 24.32 -6.24 -30.22
CA GLN A 201 24.34 -5.70 -31.59
C GLN A 201 25.53 -4.77 -31.83
N ARG A 202 25.83 -3.86 -30.88
CA ARG A 202 26.99 -2.97 -30.97
C ARG A 202 28.31 -3.73 -31.02
N ILE A 203 28.47 -4.78 -30.21
CA ILE A 203 29.65 -5.64 -30.23
C ILE A 203 29.80 -6.32 -31.59
N LYS A 204 28.74 -6.95 -32.11
CA LYS A 204 28.75 -7.58 -33.44
C LYS A 204 29.14 -6.60 -34.55
N LEU A 205 28.66 -5.36 -34.49
CA LEU A 205 29.03 -4.32 -35.47
C LEU A 205 30.51 -3.95 -35.36
N LYS A 206 31.06 -3.84 -34.15
CA LYS A 206 32.49 -3.59 -33.94
C LYS A 206 33.35 -4.73 -34.48
N GLU A 207 33.00 -5.98 -34.19
CA GLU A 207 33.70 -7.16 -34.71
C GLU A 207 33.68 -7.23 -36.25
N LYS A 208 32.55 -6.89 -36.87
CA LYS A 208 32.45 -6.79 -38.34
C LYS A 208 33.37 -5.70 -38.90
N LYS A 209 33.41 -4.53 -38.26
CA LYS A 209 34.31 -3.43 -38.68
C LYS A 209 35.78 -3.81 -38.52
N SER A 210 36.18 -4.43 -37.41
CA SER A 210 37.57 -4.83 -37.19
C SER A 210 38.04 -5.92 -38.17
N LYS A 211 37.15 -6.85 -38.57
CA LYS A 211 37.45 -7.84 -39.61
C LYS A 211 37.62 -7.21 -41.01
N LYS A 212 36.87 -6.14 -41.29
CA LYS A 212 36.94 -5.41 -42.57
C LYS A 212 38.19 -4.51 -42.70
N ILE A 213 38.84 -4.15 -41.59
CA ILE A 213 40.09 -3.36 -41.58
C ILE A 213 41.34 -4.26 -41.67
N ARG A 214 41.20 -5.55 -41.33
CA ARG A 214 42.30 -6.54 -41.35
C ARG A 214 42.47 -7.26 -42.69
N HIS A 215 41.57 -7.02 -43.64
CA HIS A 215 41.65 -7.44 -45.04
C HIS A 215 41.86 -6.19 -45.88
#